data_AF-A0A1Q4V675-F1
#
_entry.id   AF-A0A1Q4V675-F1
#
_cell.length_a   1.000
_cell.length_b   1.000
_cell.length_c   1.000
_cell.angle_alpha   90.00
_cell.angle_beta   90.00
_cell.angle_gamma   90.00
#
_symmetry.space_group_name_H-M   'P 1'
#
loop_
_entity.id
_entity.type
_entity.pdbx_description
1 polymer ?
#
loop_
_entity_poly.entity_id
_entity_poly.type
_entity_poly.pdbx_seq_one_letter_code
_entity_poly.pdbx_strand_id
1 'polypeptide(L)'
;MGIRTPEGTARHPHTDELAAAVSMTGSQLAQAVGRFDGDKAAMVLAAVRTAERAFTELDDCDKVIDEASETGRAIADRLGELLAAEAADEIPPQLDALEATSARVRDTDGPRTLLNRLLGREEEAGQTPSTVRPLTSVDLPGLPSAYRDEERFTDLIAMAARGAELAPRLRHAHAERLGDVAAHLVRVVRQAADVGFAEPVFADESVHEARRAYALWLRCLAERKRDLD
;
A
#
# COMPACT_ATOMS: atom_id res chain seq x y z
N MET A 1 23.70 40.78 -11.02
CA MET A 1 23.38 39.50 -10.36
C MET A 1 22.10 39.69 -9.57
N GLY A 2 21.00 39.09 -10.01
CA GLY A 2 19.73 39.08 -9.28
C GLY A 2 19.18 37.66 -9.33
N ILE A 3 19.10 37.02 -8.17
CA ILE A 3 18.61 35.65 -8.02
C ILE A 3 17.08 35.73 -8.02
N ARG A 4 16.44 35.17 -9.05
CA ARG A 4 15.00 34.91 -9.07
C ARG A 4 14.74 33.53 -8.44
N THR A 5 13.95 33.53 -7.39
CA THR A 5 13.25 32.37 -6.82
C THR A 5 12.27 31.77 -7.84
N PRO A 6 12.13 30.44 -7.94
CA PRO A 6 11.07 29.83 -8.74
C PRO A 6 9.75 29.84 -7.95
N GLU A 7 8.75 30.49 -8.54
CA GLU A 7 7.36 30.49 -8.12
C GLU A 7 6.70 29.12 -8.32
N GLY A 8 5.80 28.78 -7.39
CA GLY A 8 4.49 28.27 -7.73
C GLY A 8 4.39 26.79 -8.09
N THR A 9 4.07 25.96 -7.10
CA THR A 9 3.34 24.71 -7.31
C THR A 9 2.08 25.00 -8.12
N ALA A 10 1.96 24.35 -9.28
CA ALA A 10 0.76 24.38 -10.10
C ALA A 10 -0.39 23.73 -9.31
N ARG A 11 -1.24 24.57 -8.70
CA ARG A 11 -2.54 24.14 -8.19
C ARG A 11 -3.35 23.63 -9.38
N HIS A 12 -3.90 22.42 -9.23
CA HIS A 12 -4.75 21.83 -10.25
C HIS A 12 -5.99 22.71 -10.47
N PRO A 13 -6.24 23.20 -11.70
CA PRO A 13 -7.38 24.06 -11.98
C PRO A 13 -8.73 23.40 -11.65
N HIS A 14 -8.79 22.06 -11.67
CA HIS A 14 -10.01 21.30 -11.33
C HIS A 14 -10.31 21.21 -9.83
N THR A 15 -9.31 21.23 -8.95
CA THR A 15 -9.56 21.29 -7.50
C THR A 15 -10.05 22.68 -7.07
N ASP A 16 -9.59 23.72 -7.77
CA ASP A 16 -10.07 25.09 -7.56
C ASP A 16 -11.49 25.29 -8.14
N GLU A 17 -11.86 24.63 -9.24
CA GLU A 17 -13.25 24.60 -9.75
C GLU A 17 -14.22 23.89 -8.80
N LEU A 18 -13.81 22.77 -8.21
CA LEU A 18 -14.61 22.05 -7.21
C LEU A 18 -14.72 22.83 -5.88
N ALA A 19 -13.64 23.47 -5.43
CA ALA A 19 -13.67 24.35 -4.25
C ALA A 19 -14.50 25.63 -4.48
N ALA A 20 -14.51 26.16 -5.70
CA ALA A 20 -15.38 27.28 -6.10
C ALA A 20 -16.86 26.87 -6.11
N ALA A 21 -17.18 25.63 -6.50
CA ALA A 21 -18.55 25.09 -6.42
C ALA A 21 -19.03 24.94 -4.96
N VAL A 22 -18.12 24.65 -4.03
CA VAL A 22 -18.41 24.54 -2.58
C VAL A 22 -18.50 25.91 -1.88
N SER A 23 -17.86 26.93 -2.45
CA SER A 23 -17.92 28.32 -1.93
C SER A 23 -19.10 29.13 -2.47
N MET A 24 -19.97 28.51 -3.27
CA MET A 24 -21.15 29.18 -3.80
C MET A 24 -22.15 29.52 -2.69
N THR A 25 -22.44 30.81 -2.56
CA THR A 25 -23.59 31.27 -1.77
C THR A 25 -24.89 30.69 -2.35
N GLY A 26 -25.94 30.51 -1.54
CA GLY A 26 -27.23 29.97 -2.02
C GLY A 26 -27.80 30.69 -3.25
N SER A 27 -27.46 31.97 -3.41
CA SER A 27 -27.76 32.80 -4.58
C SER A 27 -27.07 32.34 -5.87
N GLN A 28 -25.82 31.88 -5.78
CA GLN A 28 -25.01 31.38 -6.91
C GLN A 28 -25.43 29.96 -7.30
N LEU A 29 -25.80 29.14 -6.31
CA LEU A 29 -26.44 27.84 -6.54
C LEU A 29 -27.77 28.02 -7.29
N ALA A 30 -28.62 28.97 -6.87
CA ALA A 30 -29.86 29.31 -7.57
C ALA A 30 -29.63 29.87 -8.99
N GLN A 31 -28.47 30.49 -9.25
CA GLN A 31 -28.12 31.04 -10.56
C GLN A 31 -27.54 29.97 -11.51
N ALA A 32 -26.76 29.02 -10.99
CA ALA A 32 -26.25 27.86 -11.74
C ALA A 32 -27.34 26.83 -12.05
N VAL A 33 -28.31 26.69 -11.14
CA VAL A 33 -29.43 25.73 -11.24
C VAL A 33 -30.64 26.34 -11.96
N GLY A 34 -30.67 27.67 -12.14
CA GLY A 34 -31.80 28.39 -12.74
C GLY A 34 -32.89 28.67 -11.72
N ARG A 35 -33.50 29.85 -11.83
CA ARG A 35 -34.61 30.29 -10.97
C ARG A 35 -35.83 29.40 -11.27
N PHE A 36 -36.11 28.42 -10.41
CA PHE A 36 -37.29 27.56 -10.53
C PHE A 36 -38.54 28.28 -10.00
N ASP A 37 -38.99 29.29 -10.74
CA ASP A 37 -40.28 29.94 -10.51
C ASP A 37 -41.41 28.98 -10.94
N GLY A 38 -41.74 28.00 -10.08
CA GLY A 38 -43.02 27.27 -10.12
C GLY A 38 -43.03 25.85 -10.72
N ASP A 39 -42.01 25.41 -11.45
CA ASP A 39 -41.99 24.07 -12.05
C ASP A 39 -41.29 23.02 -11.17
N LYS A 40 -42.07 22.45 -10.25
CA LYS A 40 -41.63 21.33 -9.39
C LYS A 40 -41.18 20.12 -10.21
N ALA A 41 -41.77 19.88 -11.39
CA ALA A 41 -41.40 18.72 -12.22
C ALA A 41 -40.00 18.93 -12.84
N ALA A 42 -39.71 20.15 -13.32
CA ALA A 42 -38.38 20.48 -13.84
C ALA A 42 -37.30 20.42 -12.74
N MET A 43 -37.62 20.84 -11.52
CA MET A 43 -36.73 20.71 -10.36
C MET A 43 -36.47 19.23 -10.01
N VAL A 44 -37.51 18.39 -9.99
CA VAL A 44 -37.36 16.94 -9.76
C VAL A 44 -36.51 16.29 -10.83
N LEU A 45 -36.72 16.61 -12.11
CA LEU A 45 -35.90 16.07 -13.22
C LEU A 45 -34.43 16.52 -13.12
N ALA A 46 -34.17 17.76 -12.70
CA ALA A 46 -32.81 18.24 -12.48
C ALA A 46 -32.13 17.51 -11.31
N ALA A 47 -32.86 17.25 -10.23
CA ALA A 47 -32.38 16.48 -9.09
C ALA A 47 -32.07 15.02 -9.49
N VAL A 48 -32.95 14.37 -10.24
CA VAL A 48 -32.76 13.00 -10.76
C VAL A 48 -31.49 12.93 -11.60
N ARG A 49 -31.31 13.83 -12.58
CA ARG A 49 -30.10 13.85 -13.42
C ARG A 49 -28.81 14.05 -12.61
N THR A 50 -28.88 14.87 -11.56
CA THR A 50 -27.73 15.10 -10.68
C THR A 50 -27.39 13.84 -9.89
N ALA A 51 -28.41 13.14 -9.38
CA ALA A 51 -28.24 11.87 -8.67
C ALA A 51 -27.69 10.77 -9.60
N GLU A 52 -28.22 10.63 -10.83
CA GLU A 52 -27.73 9.66 -11.83
C GLU A 52 -26.24 9.89 -12.15
N ARG A 53 -25.84 11.16 -12.31
CA ARG A 53 -24.44 11.51 -12.53
C ARG A 53 -23.57 11.16 -11.30
N ALA A 54 -24.07 11.43 -10.09
CA ALA A 54 -23.36 11.10 -8.86
C ALA A 54 -23.16 9.59 -8.69
N PHE A 55 -24.16 8.78 -9.04
CA PHE A 55 -24.05 7.31 -9.04
C PHE A 55 -23.06 6.81 -10.09
N THR A 56 -23.09 7.37 -11.30
CA THR A 56 -22.14 7.00 -12.36
C THR A 56 -20.69 7.27 -11.92
N GLU A 57 -20.44 8.41 -11.29
CA GLU A 57 -19.10 8.77 -10.79
C GLU A 57 -18.66 7.86 -9.63
N LEU A 58 -19.59 7.45 -8.75
CA LEU A 58 -19.29 6.46 -7.71
C LEU A 58 -18.97 5.09 -8.30
N ASP A 59 -19.74 4.63 -9.29
CA ASP A 59 -19.47 3.37 -9.99
C ASP A 59 -18.08 3.39 -10.65
N ASP A 60 -17.67 4.54 -11.19
CA ASP A 60 -16.32 4.69 -11.76
C ASP A 60 -15.22 4.68 -10.68
N CYS A 61 -15.46 5.27 -9.50
CA CYS A 61 -14.55 5.12 -8.35
C CYS A 61 -14.45 3.65 -7.90
N ASP A 62 -15.58 2.94 -7.80
CA ASP A 62 -15.62 1.55 -7.36
C ASP A 62 -14.89 0.62 -8.34
N LYS A 63 -15.00 0.87 -9.66
CA LYS A 63 -14.19 0.16 -10.67
C LYS A 63 -12.68 0.33 -10.44
N VAL A 64 -12.22 1.52 -10.05
CA VAL A 64 -10.79 1.73 -9.76
C VAL A 64 -10.34 0.88 -8.58
N ILE A 65 -11.18 0.74 -7.55
CA ILE A 65 -10.92 -0.12 -6.38
C ILE A 65 -10.88 -1.59 -6.80
N ASP A 66 -11.85 -2.06 -7.59
CA ASP A 66 -11.88 -3.45 -8.08
C ASP A 66 -10.66 -3.79 -8.94
N GLU A 67 -10.29 -2.91 -9.88
CA GLU A 67 -9.08 -3.07 -10.69
C GLU A 67 -7.81 -3.06 -9.83
N ALA A 68 -7.78 -2.22 -8.78
CA ALA A 68 -6.65 -2.17 -7.85
C ALA A 68 -6.55 -3.46 -7.02
N SER A 69 -7.68 -4.04 -6.60
CA SER A 69 -7.72 -5.36 -5.97
C SER A 69 -7.13 -6.44 -6.87
N GLU A 70 -7.56 -6.50 -8.13
CA GLU A 70 -7.05 -7.49 -9.09
C GLU A 70 -5.55 -7.31 -9.35
N THR A 71 -5.14 -6.06 -9.61
CA THR A 71 -3.73 -5.72 -9.84
C THR A 71 -2.87 -6.05 -8.64
N GLY A 72 -3.32 -5.70 -7.42
CA GLY A 72 -2.60 -6.00 -6.18
C GLY A 72 -2.45 -7.50 -5.93
N ARG A 73 -3.47 -8.32 -6.24
CA ARG A 73 -3.37 -9.79 -6.15
C ARG A 73 -2.36 -10.34 -7.14
N ALA A 74 -2.37 -9.86 -8.38
CA ALA A 74 -1.40 -10.25 -9.40
C ALA A 74 0.04 -9.90 -8.99
N ILE A 75 0.26 -8.71 -8.40
CA ILE A 75 1.54 -8.30 -7.84
C ILE A 75 1.96 -9.23 -6.70
N ALA A 76 1.06 -9.57 -5.78
CA ALA A 76 1.36 -10.48 -4.67
C ALA A 76 1.79 -11.86 -5.16
N ASP A 77 1.08 -12.42 -6.15
CA ASP A 77 1.43 -13.71 -6.74
C ASP A 77 2.79 -13.66 -7.45
N ARG A 78 3.04 -12.60 -8.23
CA ARG A 78 4.32 -12.39 -8.91
C ARG A 78 5.48 -12.23 -7.91
N LEU A 79 5.28 -11.48 -6.83
CA LEU A 79 6.27 -11.36 -5.76
C LEU A 79 6.59 -12.71 -5.14
N GLY A 80 5.59 -13.56 -4.91
CA GLY A 80 5.78 -14.93 -4.41
C GLY A 80 6.69 -15.76 -5.32
N GLU A 81 6.48 -15.69 -6.64
CA GLU A 81 7.34 -16.36 -7.63
C GLU A 81 8.78 -15.83 -7.59
N LEU A 82 8.95 -14.50 -7.63
CA LEU A 82 10.26 -13.85 -7.67
C LEU A 82 11.07 -14.08 -6.39
N LEU A 83 10.42 -14.05 -5.22
CA LEU A 83 11.06 -14.32 -3.94
C LEU A 83 11.52 -15.78 -3.83
N ALA A 84 10.71 -16.73 -4.34
CA ALA A 84 11.07 -18.14 -4.37
C ALA A 84 12.23 -18.42 -5.36
N ALA A 85 12.29 -17.68 -6.47
CA ALA A 85 13.38 -17.72 -7.43
C ALA A 85 14.60 -16.89 -7.02
N GLU A 86 14.51 -16.15 -5.91
CA GLU A 86 15.52 -15.20 -5.43
C GLU A 86 15.93 -14.14 -6.47
N ALA A 87 14.98 -13.76 -7.34
CA ALA A 87 15.16 -12.78 -8.41
C ALA A 87 15.11 -11.34 -7.88
N ALA A 88 16.10 -10.96 -7.08
CA ALA A 88 16.15 -9.68 -6.36
C ALA A 88 15.96 -8.46 -7.28
N ASP A 89 16.56 -8.47 -8.47
CA ASP A 89 16.51 -7.32 -9.39
C ASP A 89 15.12 -7.11 -10.03
N GLU A 90 14.24 -8.12 -10.01
CA GLU A 90 12.89 -8.06 -10.58
C GLU A 90 11.81 -7.64 -9.57
N ILE A 91 12.14 -7.60 -8.27
CA ILE A 91 11.18 -7.24 -7.21
C ILE A 91 10.88 -5.73 -7.15
N PRO A 92 11.85 -4.80 -7.26
CA PRO A 92 11.58 -3.37 -7.16
C PRO A 92 10.50 -2.85 -8.14
N PRO A 93 10.48 -3.24 -9.42
CA PRO A 93 9.40 -2.85 -10.34
C PRO A 93 8.00 -3.26 -9.86
N GLN A 94 7.87 -4.41 -9.17
CA GLN A 94 6.59 -4.86 -8.62
C GLN A 94 6.15 -3.98 -7.44
N LEU A 95 7.10 -3.55 -6.60
CA LEU A 95 6.82 -2.65 -5.48
C LEU A 95 6.48 -1.24 -5.96
N ASP A 96 7.11 -0.76 -7.04
CA ASP A 96 6.77 0.52 -7.67
C ASP A 96 5.36 0.47 -8.29
N ALA A 97 5.00 -0.65 -8.93
CA ALA A 97 3.64 -0.86 -9.45
C ALA A 97 2.58 -0.91 -8.32
N LEU A 98 2.91 -1.49 -7.17
CA LEU A 98 2.05 -1.50 -6.00
C LEU A 98 1.79 -0.08 -5.48
N GLU A 99 2.84 0.74 -5.37
CA GLU A 99 2.73 2.13 -4.95
C GLU A 99 1.89 2.95 -5.92
N ALA A 100 2.10 2.78 -7.24
CA ALA A 100 1.29 3.43 -8.26
C ALA A 100 -0.20 3.01 -8.18
N THR A 101 -0.47 1.74 -7.90
CA THR A 101 -1.83 1.22 -7.71
C THR A 101 -2.51 1.86 -6.50
N SER A 102 -1.81 1.93 -5.37
CA SER A 102 -2.29 2.58 -4.14
C SER A 102 -2.53 4.08 -4.36
N ALA A 103 -1.63 4.78 -5.06
CA ALA A 103 -1.80 6.19 -5.39
C ALA A 103 -3.05 6.44 -6.27
N ARG A 104 -3.28 5.59 -7.26
CA ARG A 104 -4.47 5.68 -8.14
C ARG A 104 -5.78 5.58 -7.36
N VAL A 105 -5.85 4.68 -6.37
CA VAL A 105 -7.05 4.56 -5.50
C VAL A 105 -7.20 5.79 -4.63
N ARG A 106 -6.11 6.28 -4.04
CA ARG A 106 -6.10 7.50 -3.21
C ARG A 106 -6.63 8.72 -3.95
N ASP A 107 -6.34 8.84 -5.25
CA ASP A 107 -6.84 9.94 -6.07
C ASP A 107 -8.38 9.95 -6.20
N THR A 108 -9.06 8.83 -5.91
CA THR A 108 -10.53 8.71 -5.90
C THR A 108 -11.19 9.05 -4.55
N ASP A 109 -10.41 9.20 -3.47
CA ASP A 109 -10.96 9.39 -2.11
C ASP A 109 -11.76 10.70 -1.96
N GLY A 110 -11.26 11.79 -2.56
CA GLY A 110 -11.92 13.09 -2.53
C GLY A 110 -13.31 13.05 -3.18
N PRO A 111 -13.41 12.64 -4.46
CA PRO A 111 -14.69 12.41 -5.13
C PRO A 111 -15.62 11.46 -4.36
N ARG A 112 -15.13 10.30 -3.93
CA ARG A 112 -15.93 9.29 -3.20
C ARG A 112 -16.51 9.84 -1.90
N THR A 113 -15.70 10.53 -1.09
CA THR A 113 -16.14 11.15 0.16
C THR A 113 -17.23 12.19 -0.09
N LEU A 114 -17.04 13.07 -1.08
CA LEU A 114 -18.00 14.11 -1.41
C LEU A 114 -19.32 13.52 -1.92
N LEU A 115 -19.26 12.52 -2.79
CA LEU A 115 -20.45 11.87 -3.36
C LEU A 115 -21.23 11.07 -2.30
N ASN A 116 -20.52 10.34 -1.42
CA ASN A 116 -21.17 9.65 -0.30
C ASN A 116 -21.86 10.63 0.65
N ARG A 117 -21.26 11.79 0.93
CA ARG A 117 -21.92 12.86 1.69
C ARG A 117 -23.17 13.38 0.99
N LEU A 118 -23.09 13.67 -0.31
CA LEU A 118 -24.24 14.16 -1.09
C LEU A 118 -25.41 13.17 -1.12
N LEU A 119 -25.11 11.87 -1.09
CA LEU A 119 -26.10 10.80 -1.07
C LEU A 119 -26.58 10.42 0.34
N GLY A 120 -26.07 11.08 1.39
CA GLY A 120 -26.39 10.75 2.78
C GLY A 120 -25.87 9.37 3.21
N ARG A 121 -24.79 8.89 2.59
CA ARG A 121 -24.15 7.59 2.81
C ARG A 121 -22.84 7.69 3.62
N GLU A 122 -22.66 8.75 4.41
CA GLU A 122 -21.51 8.79 5.33
C GLU A 122 -21.68 7.65 6.35
N GLU A 123 -20.83 6.62 6.27
CA GLU A 123 -20.70 5.65 7.35
C GLU A 123 -20.18 6.38 8.60
N GLU A 124 -20.77 6.09 9.75
CA GLU A 124 -20.20 6.50 11.04
C GLU A 124 -18.78 5.94 11.11
N ALA A 125 -17.78 6.82 11.03
CA ALA A 125 -16.37 6.49 11.11
C ALA A 125 -16.06 5.85 12.47
N GLY A 126 -16.29 4.53 12.58
CA GLY A 126 -16.20 3.77 13.82
C GLY A 126 -15.28 2.56 13.74
N GLN A 127 -14.78 2.20 12.55
CA GLN A 127 -13.78 1.14 12.42
C GLN A 127 -12.40 1.73 12.65
N THR A 128 -11.75 1.25 13.71
CA THR A 128 -10.33 1.55 13.96
C THR A 128 -9.54 1.03 12.77
N PRO A 129 -8.66 1.84 12.16
CA PRO A 129 -7.96 1.41 10.97
C PRO A 129 -7.17 0.14 11.26
N SER A 130 -7.24 -0.80 10.32
CA SER A 130 -6.41 -2.00 10.33
C SER A 130 -4.95 -1.54 10.36
N THR A 131 -4.19 -1.93 11.39
CA THR A 131 -2.77 -1.54 11.51
C THR A 131 -1.89 -2.64 10.93
N VAL A 132 -0.92 -2.23 10.11
CA VAL A 132 0.05 -3.19 9.56
C VAL A 132 1.12 -3.49 10.60
N ARG A 133 1.15 -4.72 11.13
CA ARG A 133 2.22 -5.15 12.03
C ARG A 133 3.55 -5.22 11.27
N PRO A 134 4.58 -4.43 11.64
CA PRO A 134 5.87 -4.47 10.99
C PRO A 134 6.63 -5.76 11.34
N LEU A 135 7.34 -6.32 10.36
CA LEU A 135 8.27 -7.43 10.58
C LEU A 135 9.68 -6.88 10.80
N THR A 136 10.31 -7.29 11.89
CA THR A 136 11.69 -6.91 12.21
C THR A 136 12.60 -8.12 12.27
N SER A 137 13.92 -7.89 12.27
CA SER A 137 14.90 -8.98 12.44
C SER A 137 14.79 -9.70 13.78
N VAL A 138 14.12 -9.12 14.78
CA VAL A 138 13.89 -9.73 16.10
C VAL A 138 12.77 -10.78 16.04
N ASP A 139 11.82 -10.61 15.12
CA ASP A 139 10.74 -11.56 14.90
C ASP A 139 11.20 -12.80 14.11
N LEU A 140 12.41 -12.77 13.53
CA LEU A 140 12.96 -13.86 12.73
C LEU A 140 13.67 -14.92 13.58
N PRO A 141 13.68 -16.20 13.15
CA PRO A 141 14.46 -17.25 13.79
C PRO A 141 15.93 -16.85 13.96
N GLY A 142 16.48 -17.11 15.15
CA GLY A 142 17.87 -16.82 15.47
C GLY A 142 18.82 -17.74 14.73
N LEU A 143 19.93 -17.21 14.20
CA LEU A 143 20.94 -18.01 13.53
C LEU A 143 21.73 -18.86 14.54
N PRO A 144 21.93 -20.17 14.28
CA PRO A 144 22.84 -21.01 15.05
C PRO A 144 24.25 -20.43 15.01
N SER A 145 24.89 -20.28 16.17
CA SER A 145 26.25 -19.73 16.27
C SER A 145 27.08 -20.54 17.25
N ALA A 146 28.31 -20.89 16.84
CA ALA A 146 29.28 -21.55 17.70
C ALA A 146 29.65 -20.70 18.93
N TYR A 147 29.58 -19.36 18.83
CA TYR A 147 29.96 -18.45 19.92
C TYR A 147 28.85 -18.22 20.95
N ARG A 148 27.65 -18.77 20.73
CA ARG A 148 26.49 -18.58 21.59
C ARG A 148 26.23 -19.77 22.53
N ASP A 149 26.86 -20.92 22.25
CA ASP A 149 26.89 -22.05 23.19
C ASP A 149 27.90 -21.74 24.31
N GLU A 150 27.45 -21.81 25.57
CA GLU A 150 28.23 -21.48 26.77
C GLU A 150 29.36 -22.49 27.08
N GLU A 151 29.49 -23.56 26.28
CA GLU A 151 30.59 -24.51 26.36
C GLU A 151 31.87 -23.87 25.80
N ARG A 152 32.70 -23.36 26.71
CA ARG A 152 34.05 -22.83 26.42
C ARG A 152 34.87 -23.86 25.63
N PHE A 153 35.13 -23.55 24.36
CA PHE A 153 35.96 -24.37 23.49
C PHE A 153 37.41 -24.43 24.01
N THR A 154 37.94 -25.64 24.13
CA THR A 154 39.30 -25.93 24.59
C THR A 154 40.31 -26.09 23.44
N ASP A 155 39.86 -26.24 22.18
CA ASP A 155 40.74 -26.41 21.00
C ASP A 155 40.07 -25.96 19.68
N LEU A 156 40.86 -25.39 18.77
CA LEU A 156 40.47 -24.92 17.43
C LEU A 156 40.00 -26.06 16.51
N ILE A 157 40.52 -27.28 16.69
CA ILE A 157 40.08 -28.47 15.93
C ILE A 157 38.65 -28.86 16.31
N ALA A 158 38.29 -28.79 17.59
CA ALA A 158 36.92 -29.02 18.07
C ALA A 158 35.96 -27.96 17.52
N MET A 159 36.42 -26.70 17.41
CA MET A 159 35.66 -25.60 16.81
C MET A 159 35.41 -25.83 15.31
N ALA A 160 36.40 -26.32 14.56
CA ALA A 160 36.27 -26.63 13.14
C ALA A 160 35.33 -27.82 12.85
N ALA A 161 35.42 -28.90 13.65
CA ALA A 161 34.51 -30.04 13.55
C ALA A 161 33.05 -29.63 13.84
N ARG A 162 32.85 -28.74 14.82
CA ARG A 162 31.52 -28.19 15.14
C ARG A 162 30.99 -27.28 14.04
N GLY A 163 31.85 -26.52 13.36
CA GLY A 163 31.48 -25.75 12.18
C GLY A 163 30.87 -26.62 11.07
N ALA A 164 31.44 -27.81 10.83
CA ALA A 164 30.92 -28.75 9.84
C ALA A 164 29.54 -29.32 10.23
N GLU A 165 29.29 -29.55 11.52
CA GLU A 165 27.97 -29.95 12.05
C GLU A 165 26.93 -28.82 12.03
N LEU A 166 27.38 -27.57 12.15
CA LEU A 166 26.50 -26.39 12.15
C LEU A 166 26.08 -25.96 10.74
N ALA A 167 26.87 -26.25 9.71
CA ALA A 167 26.59 -25.81 8.33
C ALA A 167 25.19 -26.23 7.79
N PRO A 168 24.68 -27.46 8.01
CA PRO A 168 23.31 -27.82 7.63
C PRO A 168 22.24 -27.04 8.42
N ARG A 169 22.47 -26.82 9.72
CA ARG A 169 21.54 -26.08 10.58
C ARG A 169 21.50 -24.60 10.22
N LEU A 170 22.65 -24.03 9.87
CA LEU A 170 22.78 -22.65 9.42
C LEU A 170 22.10 -22.44 8.06
N ARG A 171 22.30 -23.37 7.12
CA ARG A 171 21.54 -23.40 5.85
C ARG A 171 20.03 -23.42 6.07
N HIS A 172 19.57 -24.29 6.96
CA HIS A 172 18.14 -24.38 7.28
C HIS A 172 17.61 -23.09 7.89
N ALA A 173 18.30 -22.52 8.88
CA ALA A 173 17.88 -21.27 9.52
C ALA A 173 17.85 -20.09 8.54
N HIS A 174 18.80 -20.00 7.61
CA HIS A 174 18.77 -18.97 6.56
C HIS A 174 17.60 -19.17 5.59
N ALA A 175 17.31 -20.41 5.19
CA ALA A 175 16.15 -20.70 4.34
C ALA A 175 14.82 -20.36 5.02
N GLU A 176 14.69 -20.67 6.31
CA GLU A 176 13.52 -20.34 7.13
C GLU A 176 13.32 -18.82 7.23
N ARG A 177 14.37 -18.07 7.59
CA ARG A 177 14.33 -16.60 7.65
C ARG A 177 13.91 -15.98 6.31
N LEU A 178 14.47 -16.45 5.19
CA LEU A 178 14.10 -15.98 3.86
C LEU A 178 12.64 -16.29 3.53
N GLY A 179 12.18 -17.50 3.87
CA GLY A 179 10.80 -17.93 3.69
C GLY A 179 9.81 -17.08 4.50
N ASP A 180 10.11 -16.82 5.77
CA ASP A 180 9.24 -16.02 6.66
C ASP A 180 9.10 -14.58 6.17
N VAL A 181 10.21 -13.93 5.79
CA VAL A 181 10.16 -12.57 5.25
C VAL A 181 9.41 -12.53 3.93
N ALA A 182 9.64 -13.51 3.05
CA ALA A 182 8.93 -13.60 1.76
C ALA A 182 7.42 -13.79 1.95
N ALA A 183 7.03 -14.71 2.83
CA ALA A 183 5.62 -14.95 3.16
C ALA A 183 4.95 -13.70 3.76
N HIS A 184 5.66 -12.99 4.64
CA HIS A 184 5.15 -11.74 5.22
C HIS A 184 4.95 -10.65 4.16
N LEU A 185 5.92 -10.45 3.27
CA LEU A 185 5.83 -9.48 2.18
C LEU A 185 4.59 -9.76 1.31
N VAL A 186 4.44 -10.99 0.83
CA VAL A 186 3.29 -11.40 0.00
C VAL A 186 1.97 -11.22 0.75
N ARG A 187 1.94 -11.59 2.04
CA ARG A 187 0.74 -11.45 2.88
C ARG A 187 0.29 -9.99 3.02
N VAL A 188 1.21 -9.07 3.29
CA VAL A 188 0.90 -7.63 3.42
C VAL A 188 0.29 -7.09 2.12
N VAL A 189 0.91 -7.41 0.98
CA VAL A 189 0.40 -6.97 -0.33
C VAL A 189 -0.99 -7.56 -0.62
N ARG A 190 -1.18 -8.85 -0.34
CA ARG A 190 -2.47 -9.52 -0.55
C ARG A 190 -3.58 -8.94 0.35
N GLN A 191 -3.27 -8.63 1.61
CA GLN A 191 -4.24 -8.00 2.51
C GLN A 191 -4.66 -6.60 2.05
N ALA A 192 -3.72 -5.79 1.56
CA ALA A 192 -4.05 -4.48 0.98
C ALA A 192 -4.90 -4.62 -0.30
N ALA A 193 -4.58 -5.61 -1.13
CA ALA A 193 -5.34 -5.91 -2.34
C ALA A 193 -6.76 -6.43 -2.05
N ASP A 194 -6.97 -7.19 -0.97
CA ASP A 194 -8.29 -7.75 -0.63
C ASP A 194 -9.32 -6.69 -0.25
N VAL A 195 -8.86 -5.54 0.24
CA VAL A 195 -9.70 -4.35 0.49
C VAL A 195 -9.56 -3.29 -0.61
N GLY A 196 -8.91 -3.63 -1.72
CA GLY A 196 -8.74 -2.77 -2.89
C GLY A 196 -8.02 -1.45 -2.61
N PHE A 197 -7.17 -1.43 -1.58
CA PHE A 197 -6.50 -0.21 -1.10
C PHE A 197 -7.46 0.92 -0.71
N ALA A 198 -8.75 0.60 -0.49
CA ALA A 198 -9.79 1.59 -0.24
C ALA A 198 -9.66 2.30 1.12
N GLU A 199 -8.87 1.75 2.03
CA GLU A 199 -8.51 2.35 3.31
C GLU A 199 -7.14 3.05 3.21
N PRO A 200 -7.08 4.40 3.19
CA PRO A 200 -5.87 5.11 2.76
C PRO A 200 -4.68 4.91 3.69
N VAL A 201 -4.94 4.88 5.01
CA VAL A 201 -3.89 4.69 6.03
C VAL A 201 -3.34 3.27 5.93
N PHE A 202 -4.20 2.26 5.90
CA PHE A 202 -3.79 0.86 5.79
C PHE A 202 -3.06 0.57 4.47
N ALA A 203 -3.52 1.15 3.35
CA ALA A 203 -2.87 1.03 2.05
C ALA A 203 -1.45 1.62 2.07
N ASP A 204 -1.28 2.82 2.62
CA ASP A 204 0.03 3.46 2.74
C ASP A 204 0.98 2.69 3.66
N GLU A 205 0.50 2.27 4.83
CA GLU A 205 1.28 1.44 5.76
C GLU A 205 1.70 0.11 5.12
N SER A 206 0.84 -0.49 4.30
CA SER A 206 1.09 -1.77 3.62
C SER A 206 2.19 -1.63 2.55
N VAL A 207 2.15 -0.56 1.75
CA VAL A 207 3.19 -0.29 0.75
C VAL A 207 4.55 -0.03 1.43
N HIS A 208 4.56 0.78 2.49
CA HIS A 208 5.77 1.04 3.26
C HIS A 208 6.33 -0.24 3.90
N GLU A 209 5.46 -1.08 4.47
CA GLU A 209 5.86 -2.35 5.05
C GLU A 209 6.40 -3.32 4.00
N ALA A 210 5.80 -3.41 2.81
CA ALA A 210 6.31 -4.25 1.73
C ALA A 210 7.75 -3.86 1.34
N ARG A 211 8.04 -2.55 1.23
CA ARG A 211 9.41 -2.04 0.99
C ARG A 211 10.37 -2.38 2.14
N ARG A 212 9.93 -2.27 3.40
CA ARG A 212 10.75 -2.64 4.57
C ARG A 212 11.05 -4.13 4.62
N ALA A 213 10.04 -4.97 4.38
CA ALA A 213 10.18 -6.42 4.31
C ALA A 213 11.15 -6.82 3.20
N TYR A 214 11.07 -6.20 2.02
CA TYR A 214 12.03 -6.43 0.95
C TYR A 214 13.47 -6.08 1.35
N ALA A 215 13.67 -4.93 2.01
CA ALA A 215 15.00 -4.56 2.53
C ALA A 215 15.51 -5.54 3.61
N LEU A 216 14.63 -6.11 4.43
CA LEU A 216 14.97 -7.17 5.37
C LEU A 216 15.34 -8.47 4.65
N TRP A 217 14.62 -8.83 3.58
CA TRP A 217 14.92 -10.01 2.77
C TRP A 217 16.29 -9.91 2.09
N LEU A 218 16.63 -8.75 1.51
CA LEU A 218 17.96 -8.49 0.95
C LEU A 218 19.08 -8.63 1.99
N ARG A 219 18.85 -8.16 3.22
CA ARG A 219 19.80 -8.36 4.32
C ARG A 219 19.97 -9.84 4.65
N CYS A 220 18.88 -10.60 4.72
CA CYS A 220 18.94 -12.04 4.95
C CYS A 220 19.71 -12.78 3.84
N LEU A 221 19.52 -12.39 2.57
CA LEU A 221 20.29 -12.93 1.45
C LEU A 221 21.79 -12.63 1.59
N ALA A 222 22.14 -11.39 1.94
CA ALA A 222 23.53 -11.00 2.13
C ALA A 222 24.18 -11.71 3.34
N GLU A 223 23.45 -11.88 4.44
CA GLU A 223 23.87 -12.67 5.61
C GLU A 223 24.13 -14.13 5.21
N ARG A 224 23.18 -14.76 4.50
CA ARG A 224 23.33 -16.14 4.01
C ARG A 224 24.57 -16.28 3.13
N LYS A 225 24.77 -15.35 2.20
CA LYS A 225 25.93 -15.34 1.31
C LYS A 225 27.24 -15.28 2.10
N ARG A 226 27.34 -14.36 3.07
CA ARG A 226 28.53 -14.21 3.92
C ARG A 226 28.81 -15.45 4.77
N ASP A 227 27.75 -16.11 5.24
CA ASP A 227 27.87 -17.20 6.20
C ASP A 227 28.08 -18.58 5.54
N LEU A 228 27.77 -18.72 4.23
CA LEU A 228 27.76 -20.00 3.51
C LEU A 228 28.59 -20.05 2.22
N ASP A 229 28.95 -18.90 1.64
CA ASP A 229 29.90 -18.81 0.50
C ASP A 229 31.32 -18.49 1.00
#